data_AF-A0A2M8WLM7-F1
#
_entry.id   AF-A0A2M8WLM7-F1
#
_cell.length_a   1.000
_cell.length_b   1.000
_cell.length_c   1.000
_cell.angle_alpha   90.00
_cell.angle_beta   90.00
_cell.angle_gamma   90.00
#
_symmetry.space_group_name_H-M   'P 1'
#
loop_
_entity.id
_entity.type
_entity.pdbx_description
1 polymer ?
#
loop_
_entity_poly.entity_id
_entity_poly.type
_entity_poly.pdbx_seq_one_letter_code
_entity_poly.pdbx_strand_id
1 'polypeptide(L)'
;MPSLKYAILAIGLLVGCDQTAPIAPQPDLPADDPRQAQLLSAECTIYFAAVTKLEAEGREVSGDPTRGCPPEAAGVAADINAMVSVPPVTAGYPQTLYDRMIARGIPVDVADDISKSKAFWDLVARRDSLLADF
;
A
#
# COMPACT_ATOMS: atom_id res chain seq x y z
N MET A 1 -17.44 -43.55 38.19
CA MET A 1 -18.14 -42.24 38.08
C MET A 1 -17.81 -41.43 39.33
N PRO A 2 -17.54 -40.10 39.27
CA PRO A 2 -17.45 -39.18 38.12
C PRO A 2 -16.00 -38.64 37.93
N SER A 3 -15.47 -38.51 36.70
CA SER A 3 -15.63 -37.39 35.75
C SER A 3 -15.09 -36.04 36.23
N LEU A 4 -13.76 -35.85 36.22
CA LEU A 4 -13.17 -34.52 36.15
C LEU A 4 -12.94 -34.16 34.68
N LYS A 5 -14.01 -33.59 34.13
CA LYS A 5 -14.18 -33.08 32.78
C LYS A 5 -13.57 -31.67 32.69
N TYR A 6 -12.86 -31.42 31.59
CA TYR A 6 -12.53 -30.09 31.02
C TYR A 6 -11.65 -29.14 31.84
N ALA A 7 -10.35 -29.16 31.53
CA ALA A 7 -9.51 -27.97 31.55
C ALA A 7 -8.74 -27.87 30.22
N ILE A 8 -9.50 -27.85 29.11
CA ILE A 8 -9.03 -27.29 27.84
C ILE A 8 -9.14 -25.78 28.02
N LEU A 9 -8.10 -25.18 28.59
CA LEU A 9 -8.02 -23.72 28.70
C LEU A 9 -7.25 -23.21 27.50
N ALA A 10 -8.03 -22.90 26.47
CA ALA A 10 -7.80 -21.88 25.45
C ALA A 10 -6.49 -21.09 25.60
N ILE A 11 -5.47 -21.45 24.81
CA ILE A 11 -4.54 -20.46 24.27
C ILE A 11 -5.02 -20.25 22.84
N GLY A 12 -5.87 -19.23 22.72
CA GLY A 12 -6.48 -18.81 21.49
C GLY A 12 -5.41 -18.43 20.46
N LEU A 13 -5.55 -19.03 19.29
CA LEU A 13 -5.30 -18.45 17.97
C LEU A 13 -4.86 -16.97 18.02
N LEU A 14 -3.56 -16.73 18.09
CA LEU A 14 -2.97 -15.56 17.43
C LEU A 14 -2.86 -15.90 15.93
N VAL A 15 -4.02 -16.17 15.30
CA VAL A 15 -4.14 -15.84 13.89
C VAL A 15 -4.39 -14.35 13.91
N GLY A 16 -3.31 -13.57 13.85
CA GLY A 16 -3.41 -12.19 13.42
C GLY A 16 -4.13 -12.25 12.07
N CYS A 17 -5.41 -11.92 12.07
CA CYS A 17 -6.09 -11.65 10.82
C CYS A 17 -5.24 -10.58 10.17
N ASP A 18 -4.59 -10.94 9.08
CA ASP A 18 -3.99 -10.00 8.16
C ASP A 18 -5.16 -9.11 7.70
N GLN A 19 -5.34 -7.99 8.41
CA GLN A 19 -6.51 -7.10 8.30
C GLN A 19 -6.32 -6.09 7.17
N THR A 20 -5.27 -6.26 6.37
CA THR A 20 -4.98 -5.37 5.25
C THR A 20 -6.10 -5.50 4.23
N ALA A 21 -6.91 -4.45 4.09
CA ALA A 21 -7.94 -4.41 3.05
C ALA A 21 -7.28 -4.51 1.66
N PRO A 22 -7.96 -5.08 0.64
CA PRO A 22 -7.48 -4.94 -0.73
C PRO A 22 -7.38 -3.45 -1.12
N ILE A 23 -6.55 -3.14 -2.11
CA ILE A 23 -6.41 -1.76 -2.59
C ILE A 23 -7.75 -1.31 -3.14
N ALA A 24 -8.31 -0.25 -2.54
CA ALA A 24 -9.55 0.33 -3.02
C ALA A 24 -9.37 0.88 -4.44
N PRO A 25 -10.40 0.79 -5.31
CA PRO A 25 -10.42 1.50 -6.58
C PRO A 25 -10.14 2.99 -6.38
N GLN A 26 -9.60 3.62 -7.42
CA GLN A 26 -9.34 5.04 -7.35
C GLN A 26 -10.68 5.77 -7.40
N PRO A 27 -10.88 6.77 -6.52
CA PRO A 27 -12.03 7.63 -6.66
C PRO A 27 -11.95 8.27 -8.05
N ASP A 28 -13.11 8.45 -8.68
CA ASP A 28 -13.29 9.16 -9.95
C ASP A 28 -13.10 8.34 -11.25
N LEU A 29 -12.83 7.03 -11.17
CA LEU A 29 -12.96 6.09 -12.30
C LEU A 29 -13.96 4.96 -12.00
N PRO A 30 -14.72 4.47 -13.00
CA PRO A 30 -15.51 3.25 -12.86
C PRO A 30 -14.61 2.07 -12.50
N ALA A 31 -15.09 1.17 -11.63
CA ALA A 31 -14.32 0.02 -11.17
C ALA A 31 -13.86 -0.91 -12.32
N ASP A 32 -14.64 -0.96 -13.40
CA ASP A 32 -14.39 -1.81 -14.57
C ASP A 32 -13.56 -1.10 -15.66
N ASP A 33 -13.12 0.14 -15.41
CA ASP A 33 -12.34 0.93 -16.37
C ASP A 33 -10.91 0.37 -16.47
N PRO A 34 -10.36 0.07 -17.67
CA PRO A 34 -8.99 -0.39 -17.81
C PRO A 34 -7.94 0.61 -17.27
N ARG A 35 -8.27 1.90 -17.18
CA ARG A 35 -7.44 2.93 -16.53
C ARG A 35 -7.33 2.70 -15.02
N GLN A 36 -8.36 2.13 -14.39
CA GLN A 36 -8.37 1.73 -12.99
C GLN A 36 -7.30 0.67 -12.71
N ALA A 37 -7.20 -0.35 -13.57
CA ALA A 37 -6.20 -1.40 -13.47
C ALA A 37 -4.77 -0.85 -13.60
N GLN A 38 -4.56 0.13 -14.48
CA GLN A 38 -3.25 0.77 -14.66
C GLN A 38 -2.81 1.56 -13.43
N LEU A 39 -3.74 2.27 -12.78
CA LEU A 39 -3.45 3.02 -11.56
C LEU A 39 -3.19 2.09 -10.38
N LEU A 40 -3.96 1.01 -10.24
CA LEU A 40 -3.74 0.00 -9.19
C LEU A 40 -2.40 -0.72 -9.38
N SER A 41 -2.06 -1.09 -10.62
CA SER A 41 -0.77 -1.70 -10.93
C SER A 41 0.39 -0.79 -10.55
N ALA A 42 0.31 0.51 -10.88
CA ALA A 42 1.32 1.50 -10.52
C ALA A 42 1.41 1.77 -9.01
N GLU A 43 0.29 1.74 -8.28
CA GLU A 43 0.30 1.81 -6.82
C GLU A 43 0.98 0.58 -6.20
N CYS A 44 0.74 -0.60 -6.77
CA CYS A 44 1.36 -1.85 -6.32
C CYS A 44 2.88 -1.88 -6.48
N THR A 45 3.44 -1.28 -7.53
CA THR A 45 4.90 -1.21 -7.67
C THR A 45 5.54 -0.41 -6.54
N ILE A 46 4.86 0.64 -6.06
CA ILE A 46 5.29 1.42 -4.88
C ILE A 46 5.25 0.54 -3.62
N TYR A 47 4.18 -0.25 -3.43
CA TYR A 47 4.08 -1.14 -2.27
C TYR A 47 5.16 -2.23 -2.25
N PHE A 48 5.44 -2.87 -3.38
CA PHE A 48 6.54 -3.85 -3.46
C PHE A 48 7.89 -3.19 -3.18
N ALA A 49 8.16 -2.01 -3.75
CA ALA A 49 9.40 -1.29 -3.48
C ALA A 49 9.52 -0.90 -1.99
N ALA A 50 8.42 -0.49 -1.34
CA ALA A 50 8.40 -0.17 0.08
C ALA A 50 8.72 -1.38 0.96
N VAL A 51 8.13 -2.55 0.65
CA VAL A 51 8.43 -3.80 1.33
C VAL A 51 9.90 -4.17 1.15
N THR A 52 10.43 -4.12 -0.07
CA THR A 52 11.85 -4.41 -0.33
C THR A 52 12.79 -3.47 0.43
N LYS A 53 12.47 -2.17 0.53
CA LYS A 53 13.24 -1.21 1.34
C LYS A 53 13.21 -1.57 2.82
N LEU A 54 12.03 -1.87 3.36
CA LEU A 54 11.87 -2.25 4.78
C LEU A 54 12.60 -3.55 5.11
N GLU A 55 12.51 -4.56 4.24
CA GLU A 55 13.26 -5.82 4.37
C GLU A 55 14.78 -5.59 4.36
N ALA A 56 15.27 -4.75 3.44
CA ALA A 56 16.69 -4.40 3.36
C ALA A 56 17.18 -3.64 4.60
N GLU A 57 16.31 -2.87 5.24
CA GLU A 57 16.56 -2.16 6.51
C GLU A 57 16.37 -3.06 7.75
N GLY A 58 15.92 -4.31 7.58
CA GLY A 58 15.61 -5.22 8.69
C GLY A 58 14.42 -4.78 9.53
N ARG A 59 13.49 -4.04 8.93
CA ARG A 59 12.31 -3.47 9.59
C ARG A 59 11.06 -4.27 9.27
N GLU A 60 10.23 -4.47 10.28
CA GLU A 60 8.95 -5.15 10.11
C GLU A 60 7.87 -4.21 9.57
N VAL A 61 6.95 -4.76 8.80
CA VAL A 61 5.73 -4.09 8.35
C VAL A 61 4.59 -4.52 9.26
N SER A 62 3.75 -3.56 9.69
CA SER A 62 2.62 -3.86 10.59
C SER A 62 1.40 -4.49 9.90
N GLY A 63 1.50 -4.75 8.59
CA GLY A 63 0.47 -5.34 7.74
C GLY A 63 1.06 -5.93 6.45
N ASP A 64 0.23 -6.09 5.41
CA ASP A 64 0.63 -6.58 4.09
C ASP A 64 0.36 -5.52 3.00
N PRO A 65 1.31 -4.59 2.76
CA PRO A 65 1.19 -3.57 1.73
C PRO A 65 0.90 -4.15 0.34
N THR A 66 1.33 -5.38 0.08
CA THR A 66 1.22 -6.04 -1.22
C THR A 66 -0.06 -6.86 -1.38
N ARG A 67 -0.93 -6.91 -0.36
CA ARG A 67 -2.16 -7.70 -0.42
C ARG A 67 -3.09 -7.29 -1.56
N GLY A 68 -3.38 -8.25 -2.45
CA GLY A 68 -4.22 -8.01 -3.63
C GLY A 68 -3.50 -7.32 -4.77
N CYS A 69 -2.18 -7.11 -4.66
CA CYS A 69 -1.37 -6.70 -5.79
C CYS A 69 -1.10 -7.86 -6.74
N PRO A 70 -1.08 -7.59 -8.05
CA PRO A 70 -0.64 -8.58 -9.02
C PRO A 70 0.87 -8.87 -8.86
N PRO A 71 1.32 -10.12 -9.01
CA PRO A 71 2.73 -10.49 -8.83
C PRO A 71 3.66 -9.81 -9.84
N GLU A 72 3.17 -9.46 -11.04
CA GLU A 72 3.97 -8.75 -12.05
C GLU A 72 4.40 -7.35 -11.58
N ALA A 73 3.68 -6.72 -10.66
CA ALA A 73 4.07 -5.42 -10.11
C ALA A 73 5.36 -5.50 -9.27
N ALA A 74 5.70 -6.67 -8.73
CA ALA A 74 6.95 -6.89 -8.01
C ALA A 74 8.18 -6.84 -8.93
N GLY A 75 8.01 -7.11 -10.23
CA GLY A 75 9.07 -7.08 -11.22
C GLY A 75 9.37 -5.69 -11.79
N VAL A 76 8.58 -4.67 -11.42
CA VAL A 76 8.71 -3.30 -11.93
C VAL A 76 9.33 -2.41 -10.86
N ALA A 77 10.49 -1.82 -11.19
CA ALA A 77 11.15 -0.90 -10.28
C ALA A 77 10.33 0.40 -10.12
N ALA A 78 10.05 0.78 -8.88
CA ALA A 78 9.52 2.08 -8.50
C ALA A 78 10.60 2.86 -7.76
N ASP A 79 10.94 4.06 -8.24
CA ASP A 79 11.87 4.94 -7.52
C ASP A 79 11.16 5.62 -6.35
N ILE A 80 11.30 5.00 -5.19
CA ILE A 80 10.72 5.44 -3.92
C ILE A 80 11.67 6.28 -3.06
N ASN A 81 12.82 6.68 -3.60
CA ASN A 81 13.77 7.51 -2.87
C ASN A 81 13.26 8.96 -2.82
N ALA A 82 13.36 9.58 -1.64
CA ALA A 82 12.96 10.97 -1.47
C ALA A 82 13.80 11.88 -2.36
N MET A 83 13.13 12.67 -3.21
CA MET A 83 13.75 13.72 -4.00
C MET A 83 13.89 14.99 -3.15
N VAL A 84 14.80 15.87 -3.55
CA VAL A 84 14.99 17.19 -2.92
C VAL A 84 13.94 18.17 -3.44
N SER A 85 13.33 18.96 -2.55
CA SER A 85 12.41 20.07 -2.89
C SER A 85 11.13 19.67 -3.62
N VAL A 86 10.41 18.69 -3.09
CA VAL A 86 9.15 18.19 -3.66
C VAL A 86 7.96 18.96 -3.07
N PRO A 87 6.86 19.16 -3.83
CA PRO A 87 5.65 19.75 -3.27
C PRO A 87 5.21 19.03 -1.99
N PRO A 88 4.71 19.75 -0.98
CA PRO A 88 4.06 19.09 0.14
C PRO A 88 2.87 18.27 -0.36
N VAL A 89 2.53 17.19 0.34
CA VAL A 89 1.30 16.43 0.09
C VAL A 89 0.12 17.39 0.24
N THR A 90 -0.63 17.57 -0.84
CA THR A 90 -1.82 18.43 -0.88
C THR A 90 -3.08 17.60 -0.65
N ALA A 91 -4.16 18.29 -0.24
CA ALA A 91 -5.47 17.67 -0.12
C ALA A 91 -5.94 17.04 -1.45
N GLY A 92 -6.74 15.99 -1.36
CA GLY A 92 -7.20 15.19 -2.48
C GLY A 92 -6.40 13.91 -2.64
N TYR A 93 -6.10 13.52 -3.88
CA TYR A 93 -5.50 12.22 -4.16
C TYR A 93 -4.10 11.98 -3.59
N PRO A 94 -3.18 12.96 -3.58
CA PRO A 94 -1.89 12.78 -2.89
C PRO A 94 -2.11 12.38 -1.42
N GLN A 95 -3.00 13.06 -0.70
CA GLN A 95 -3.36 12.69 0.67
C GLN A 95 -3.98 11.29 0.75
N THR A 96 -4.92 10.95 -0.14
CA THR A 96 -5.54 9.61 -0.17
C THR A 96 -4.53 8.48 -0.44
N LEU A 97 -3.55 8.71 -1.30
CA LEU A 97 -2.47 7.76 -1.57
C LEU A 97 -1.56 7.60 -0.34
N TYR A 98 -1.21 8.72 0.31
CA TYR A 98 -0.45 8.72 1.55
C TYR A 98 -1.14 7.95 2.68
N ASP A 99 -2.42 8.27 2.94
CA ASP A 99 -3.20 7.62 3.99
C ASP A 99 -3.35 6.11 3.75
N ARG A 100 -3.44 5.69 2.47
CA ARG A 100 -3.48 4.27 2.10
C ARG A 100 -2.17 3.55 2.40
N MET A 101 -1.02 4.15 2.15
CA MET A 101 0.27 3.55 2.53
C MET A 101 0.30 3.23 4.02
N ILE A 102 -0.09 4.18 4.86
CA ILE A 102 -0.15 4.02 6.31
C ILE A 102 -1.17 2.94 6.70
N ALA A 103 -2.38 2.98 6.14
CA ALA A 103 -3.43 2.02 6.43
C ALA A 103 -3.06 0.58 6.06
N ARG A 104 -2.10 0.40 5.14
CA ARG A 104 -1.59 -0.92 4.75
C ARG A 104 -0.34 -1.35 5.51
N GLY A 105 0.09 -0.56 6.48
CA GLY A 105 1.14 -0.91 7.42
C GLY A 105 2.53 -0.37 7.08
N ILE A 106 2.66 0.48 6.06
CA ILE A 106 3.93 1.19 5.80
C ILE A 106 4.17 2.18 6.95
N PRO A 107 5.35 2.14 7.60
CA PRO A 107 5.70 3.10 8.65
C PRO A 107 5.64 4.55 8.16
N VAL A 108 5.21 5.48 9.03
CA VAL A 108 5.00 6.90 8.69
C VAL A 108 6.25 7.55 8.10
N ASP A 109 7.43 7.27 8.65
CA ASP A 109 8.71 7.81 8.14
C ASP A 109 9.00 7.33 6.71
N VAL A 110 8.65 6.09 6.39
CA VAL A 110 8.82 5.54 5.03
C VAL A 110 7.75 6.11 4.10
N ALA A 111 6.51 6.28 4.57
CA ALA A 111 5.45 6.94 3.81
C ALA A 111 5.81 8.41 3.49
N ASP A 112 6.44 9.12 4.43
CA ASP A 112 6.94 10.50 4.26
C ASP A 112 8.08 10.60 3.23
N ASP A 113 8.95 9.60 3.18
CA ASP A 113 9.99 9.50 2.15
C ASP A 113 9.36 9.20 0.79
N ILE A 114 8.45 8.22 0.73
CA ILE A 114 7.76 7.83 -0.51
C ILE A 114 6.94 8.99 -1.05
N SER A 115 6.27 9.79 -0.21
CA SER A 115 5.48 10.95 -0.67
C SER A 115 6.34 12.05 -1.30
N LYS A 116 7.67 11.99 -1.11
CA LYS A 116 8.66 12.86 -1.77
C LYS A 116 9.37 12.14 -2.92
N SER A 117 8.95 10.95 -3.30
CA SER A 117 9.62 10.17 -4.34
C SER A 117 9.07 10.45 -5.73
N LYS A 118 9.87 10.11 -6.74
CA LYS A 118 9.44 10.17 -8.14
C LYS A 118 8.23 9.28 -8.39
N ALA A 119 8.23 8.05 -7.87
CA ALA A 119 7.16 7.09 -8.11
C ALA A 119 5.80 7.59 -7.61
N PHE A 120 5.77 8.25 -6.45
CA PHE A 120 4.54 8.83 -5.90
C PHE A 120 3.97 9.92 -6.81
N TRP A 121 4.78 10.89 -7.22
CA TRP A 121 4.31 11.99 -8.06
C TRP A 121 4.04 11.57 -9.51
N ASP A 122 4.74 10.57 -10.03
CA ASP A 122 4.41 9.96 -11.32
C ASP A 122 3.02 9.30 -11.29
N LEU A 123 2.62 8.67 -10.17
CA LEU A 123 1.28 8.10 -10.01
C LEU A 123 0.21 9.20 -9.88
N VAL A 124 0.49 10.27 -9.13
CA VAL A 124 -0.39 11.45 -9.06
C VAL A 124 -0.62 12.04 -10.45
N ALA A 125 0.47 12.32 -11.18
CA ALA A 125 0.40 12.88 -12.53
C ALA A 125 -0.31 11.95 -13.51
N ARG A 126 -0.08 10.63 -13.41
CA ARG A 126 -0.76 9.64 -14.24
C ARG A 126 -2.26 9.65 -14.02
N ARG A 127 -2.73 9.69 -12.76
CA ARG A 127 -4.17 9.77 -12.47
C ARG A 127 -4.76 11.05 -13.06
N ASP A 128 -4.11 12.18 -12.82
CA ASP A 128 -4.60 13.48 -13.28
C ASP A 128 -4.71 13.52 -14.81
N SER A 129 -3.73 12.95 -15.52
CA SER A 129 -3.76 12.78 -16.97
C SER A 129 -4.94 11.91 -17.44
N LEU A 130 -5.15 10.76 -16.78
CA LEU A 130 -6.23 9.83 -17.12
C LEU A 130 -7.63 10.41 -16.88
N LEU A 131 -7.79 11.28 -15.88
CA LEU A 131 -9.05 11.97 -15.57
C LEU A 131 -9.32 13.18 -16.48
N ALA A 132 -8.26 13.76 -17.05
CA ALA A 132 -8.38 14.92 -17.94
C ALA A 132 -8.62 14.54 -19.42
N ASP A 133 -8.77 13.24 -19.74
CA ASP A 133 -8.99 12.69 -21.09
C ASP A 133 -8.00 13.20 -22.17
N PHE A 134 -6.74 13.47 -21.77
CA PHE A 134 -5.67 13.85 -22.71
C PHE A 134 -5.18 12.69 -23.59
#